data_AF-A0A919JL19-F1
#
_entry.id   AF-A0A919JL19-F1
#
_cell.length_a   1.000
_cell.length_b   1.000
_cell.length_c   1.000
_cell.angle_alpha   90.00
_cell.angle_beta   90.00
_cell.angle_gamma   90.00
#
_symmetry.space_group_name_H-M   'P 1'
#
loop_
_entity.id
_entity.type
_entity.pdbx_description
1 polymer ?
#
loop_
_entity_poly.entity_id
_entity_poly.type
_entity_poly.pdbx_seq_one_letter_code
_entity_poly.pdbx_strand_id
1 'polypeptide(L)' 'MHDTAEALEESEAILHESAERSPDERTRRRLHRLGDEVTRQAEAIDQRADLLTPPRSPQR' A
#
# COMPACT_ATOMS: atom_id res chain seq x y z
N MET A 1 -9.44 9.65 0.88
CA MET A 1 -8.81 8.33 0.69
C MET A 1 -7.61 8.40 -0.26
N HIS A 2 -7.55 9.38 -1.17
CA HIS A 2 -6.38 9.61 -2.04
C HIS A 2 -5.08 9.80 -1.23
N ASP A 3 -5.10 10.68 -0.22
CA ASP A 3 -3.93 10.94 0.65
C ASP A 3 -3.41 9.70 1.40
N THR A 4 -4.28 8.70 1.63
CA THR A 4 -3.92 7.47 2.36
C THR A 4 -3.27 6.44 1.45
N ALA A 5 -3.70 6.37 0.19
CA ALA A 5 -3.08 5.52 -0.83
C ALA A 5 -1.69 6.06 -1.22
N GLU A 6 -1.56 7.37 -1.42
CA GLU A 6 -0.28 8.03 -1.74
C GLU A 6 0.77 7.81 -0.64
N ALA A 7 0.37 7.92 0.64
CA ALA A 7 1.27 7.65 1.76
C ALA A 7 1.73 6.17 1.86
N LEU A 8 0.91 5.24 1.38
CA LEU A 8 1.25 3.81 1.34
C LEU A 8 2.20 3.50 0.18
N GLU A 9 1.99 4.11 -0.99
CA GLU A 9 2.92 4.04 -2.13
C GLU A 9 4.29 4.61 -1.78
N GLU A 10 4.35 5.76 -1.09
CA GLU A 10 5.60 6.35 -0.63
C GLU A 10 6.31 5.43 0.37
N SER A 11 5.57 4.83 1.29
CA SER A 11 6.12 3.87 2.27
C SER A 11 6.67 2.61 1.59
N GLU A 12 6.00 2.09 0.57
CA GLU A 12 6.47 0.95 -0.22
C GLU A 12 7.78 1.29 -0.96
N ALA A 13 7.84 2.46 -1.61
CA ALA A 13 9.01 2.91 -2.33
C ALA A 13 10.24 3.01 -1.40
N ILE A 14 10.07 3.55 -0.19
CA ILE A 14 11.14 3.65 0.81
C ILE A 14 11.60 2.26 1.27
N LEU A 15 10.68 1.32 1.47
CA LEU A 15 11.01 -0.06 1.87
C LEU A 15 11.79 -0.78 0.76
N HIS A 16 11.40 -0.61 -0.50
CA HIS A 16 12.12 -1.17 -1.63
C HIS A 16 13.50 -0.57 -1.81
N GLU A 17 13.65 0.76 -1.76
CA GLU A 17 14.97 1.39 -1.84
C GLU A 17 15.88 0.91 -0.70
N SER A 18 15.34 0.80 0.51
CA SER A 18 16.07 0.28 1.67
C SER A 18 16.49 -1.18 1.49
N ALA A 19 15.67 -1.99 0.81
CA ALA A 19 15.97 -3.38 0.50
C ALA A 19 17.14 -3.49 -0.49
N GLU A 20 17.13 -2.70 -1.56
CA GLU A 20 18.18 -2.70 -2.58
C GLU A 20 19.53 -2.20 -2.06
N ARG A 21 19.49 -1.27 -1.10
CA ARG A 21 20.68 -0.73 -0.45
C ARG A 21 21.24 -1.64 0.65
N SER A 22 20.53 -2.70 1.03
CA SER A 22 20.97 -3.61 2.08
C SER A 22 21.95 -4.66 1.54
N PRO A 23 23.18 -4.74 2.07
CA PRO A 23 24.12 -5.80 1.71
C PRO A 23 23.77 -7.15 2.36
N ASP A 24 22.82 -7.17 3.31
CA ASP A 24 22.36 -8.37 4.00
C ASP A 24 21.12 -8.94 3.30
N GLU A 25 21.27 -10.11 2.68
CA GLU A 25 20.22 -10.81 1.92
C GLU A 25 18.97 -11.09 2.77
N ARG A 26 19.13 -11.35 4.07
CA ARG A 26 18.02 -11.58 4.99
C ARG A 26 17.21 -10.30 5.22
N THR A 27 17.90 -9.17 5.39
CA THR A 27 17.29 -7.85 5.53
C THR A 27 16.59 -7.43 4.26
N ARG A 28 17.22 -7.62 3.09
CA ARG A 28 16.61 -7.39 1.77
C ARG A 28 15.28 -8.15 1.62
N ARG A 29 15.28 -9.46 1.87
CA ARG A 29 14.05 -10.28 1.80
C ARG A 29 12.97 -9.84 2.79
N ARG A 30 13.37 -9.42 3.99
CA ARG A 30 12.42 -8.94 5.01
C ARG A 30 11.76 -7.64 4.57
N LEU A 31 12.53 -6.72 4.00
CA LEU A 31 12.03 -5.43 3.51
C LEU A 31 11.11 -5.59 2.31
N HIS A 32 11.45 -6.44 1.34
CA HIS A 32 10.52 -6.78 0.25
C HIS A 32 9.20 -7.36 0.76
N ARG A 33 9.26 -8.33 1.67
CA ARG A 33 8.06 -8.93 2.25
C ARG A 33 7.17 -7.90 2.96
N LEU A 34 7.80 -6.94 3.64
CA LEU A 34 7.08 -5.84 4.29
C LEU A 34 6.42 -4.91 3.26
N GLY A 35 7.11 -4.59 2.16
CA GLY A 35 6.53 -3.85 1.03
C GLY A 35 5.28 -4.55 0.50
N ASP A 36 5.40 -5.84 0.14
CA ASP A 36 4.28 -6.64 -0.38
C ASP A 36 3.08 -6.74 0.58
N GLU A 37 3.32 -6.63 1.89
CA GLU A 37 2.28 -6.67 2.91
C GLU A 37 1.59 -5.31 3.07
N VAL A 38 2.33 -4.21 2.92
CA VAL A 38 1.78 -2.85 2.87
C VAL A 38 0.85 -2.71 1.66
N THR A 39 1.28 -3.14 0.46
CA THR A 39 0.46 -3.09 -0.77
C THR A 39 -0.84 -3.87 -0.61
N ARG A 40 -0.78 -5.10 -0.09
CA ARG A 40 -1.97 -5.92 0.15
C ARG A 40 -2.94 -5.30 1.16
N GLN A 41 -2.43 -4.63 2.19
CA GLN A 41 -3.28 -3.91 3.13
C GLN A 41 -3.91 -2.68 2.50
N ALA A 42 -3.17 -1.94 1.67
CA ALA A 42 -3.69 -0.80 0.91
C ALA A 42 -4.86 -1.22 0.02
N GLU A 43 -4.69 -2.28 -0.78
CA GLU A 43 -5.74 -2.84 -1.64
C GLU A 43 -6.97 -3.28 -0.85
N ALA A 44 -6.78 -3.90 0.32
CA ALA A 44 -7.89 -4.32 1.17
C ALA A 44 -8.65 -3.13 1.78
N ILE A 45 -7.97 -2.03 2.09
CA ILE A 45 -8.59 -0.79 2.56
C ILE A 45 -9.41 -0.16 1.42
N ASP A 46 -8.85 -0.10 0.22
CA ASP A 46 -9.51 0.47 -0.96
C ASP A 46 -10.76 -0.33 -1.35
N GLN A 47 -10.67 -1.66 -1.38
CA GLN A 47 -11.84 -2.52 -1.58
C GLN A 47 -12.93 -2.32 -0.53
N ARG A 48 -12.56 -2.12 0.74
CA ARG A 48 -13.53 -1.83 1.81
C ARG A 48 -14.13 -0.43 1.66
N ALA A 49 -13.35 0.53 1.19
CA ALA A 49 -13.82 1.88 0.91
C ALA A 49 -14.88 1.91 -0.19
N ASP A 50 -14.67 1.15 -1.26
CA ASP A 50 -15.63 1.00 -2.36
C ASP A 50 -16.95 0.41 -1.87
N LEU A 51 -16.89 -0.61 -1.01
CA LEU A 51 -18.09 -1.23 -0.41
C LEU A 51 -18.86 -0.28 0.52
N LEU A 52 -18.18 0.67 1.15
CA LEU A 52 -18.76 1.65 2.06
C LEU A 52 -19.25 2.91 1.35
N THR A 53 -18.94 3.08 0.07
CA THR A 53 -19.39 4.22 -0.73
C THR A 53 -20.72 3.85 -1.40
N PRO A 54 -21.88 4.35 -0.94
CA PRO A 54 -23.15 4.06 -1.59
C PRO A 54 -23.15 4.60 -3.03
N PRO A 55 -23.84 3.95 -3.99
CA PRO A 55 -24.01 4.52 -5.31
C PRO A 55 -24.65 5.89 -5.15
N ARG A 56 -24.03 6.95 -5.67
CA ARG A 56 -24.65 8.27 -5.76
C ARG A 56 -25.97 8.09 -6.52
N SER A 57 -27.08 8.16 -5.79
CA SER A 57 -28.40 8.25 -6.40
C SER A 57 -28.40 9.44 -7.36
N PRO A 58 -28.77 9.28 -8.64
CA PRO A 58 -28.95 10.43 -9.51
C PRO A 58 -30.07 11.29 -8.93
N GLN A 59 -29.76 12.52 -8.54
CA GLN A 59 -30.77 13.53 -8.21
C GLN A 59 -31.56 13.80 -9.50
N ARG A 60 -32.86 13.48 -9.46
CA ARG A 60 -33.84 13.88 -10.48
C ARG A 60 -34.09 15.38 -10.42
#